data_AF-A0A965AMU8-F1
#
_entry.id   AF-A0A965AMU8-F1
#
_cell.length_a   1.000
_cell.length_b   1.000
_cell.length_c   1.000
_cell.angle_alpha   90.00
_cell.angle_beta   90.00
_cell.angle_gamma   90.00
#
_symmetry.space_group_name_H-M   'P 1'
#
loop_
_entity.id
_entity.type
_entity.pdbx_description
1 polymer ?
#
loop_
_entity_poly.entity_id
_entity_poly.type
_entity_poly.pdbx_seq_one_letter_code
_entity_poly.pdbx_strand_id
1 'polypeptide(L)'
;IYDEYGQLQNGTMADYVTPMMSEMPDIHVGHVQTPTSESELGAKGAGESGTGAAPGVMMNAVNNAIKPLTDGRVTEQPITPEVVLKALGKI
;
A
#
# COMPACT_ATOMS: atom_id res chain seq x y z
N ILE A 1 -3.49 -14.49 -8.55
CA ILE A 1 -4.43 -14.35 -9.68
C ILE A 1 -4.44 -15.69 -10.39
N TYR A 2 -5.58 -16.34 -10.49
CA TYR A 2 -5.69 -17.68 -11.09
C TYR A 2 -6.77 -17.65 -12.17
N ASP A 3 -6.54 -18.36 -13.27
CA ASP A 3 -7.56 -18.55 -14.30
C ASP A 3 -8.57 -19.66 -13.91
N GLU A 4 -9.52 -19.95 -14.79
CA GLU A 4 -10.55 -20.97 -14.59
C GLU A 4 -10.00 -22.40 -14.46
N TYR A 5 -8.78 -22.63 -14.94
CA TYR A 5 -8.08 -23.91 -14.86
C TYR A 5 -7.12 -23.99 -13.65
N GLY A 6 -7.08 -22.95 -12.81
CA GLY A 6 -6.23 -22.88 -11.64
C GLY A 6 -4.76 -22.56 -11.94
N GLN A 7 -4.44 -22.01 -13.12
CA GLN A 7 -3.08 -21.59 -13.44
C GLN A 7 -2.78 -20.21 -12.86
N LEU A 8 -1.65 -20.08 -12.16
CA LEU A 8 -1.15 -18.81 -11.61
C LEU A 8 -0.73 -17.88 -12.76
N GLN A 9 -1.41 -16.74 -12.89
CA GLN A 9 -1.21 -15.82 -14.02
C GLN A 9 -0.10 -14.78 -13.79
N ASN A 10 0.41 -14.65 -12.57
CA ASN A 10 1.44 -13.67 -12.22
C ASN A 10 2.62 -14.29 -11.47
N GLY A 11 3.08 -15.46 -11.93
CA GLY A 11 4.14 -16.24 -11.30
C GLY A 11 5.56 -15.76 -11.59
N THR A 12 5.74 -14.69 -12.35
CA THR A 12 7.05 -14.16 -12.74
C THR A 12 7.16 -12.66 -12.45
N MET A 13 8.38 -12.14 -12.40
CA MET A 13 8.62 -10.69 -12.22
C MET A 13 8.21 -9.84 -13.43
N ALA A 14 7.84 -10.46 -14.57
CA ALA A 14 7.24 -9.73 -15.69
C ALA A 14 5.83 -9.23 -15.34
N ASP A 15 5.11 -9.96 -14.49
CA ASP A 15 3.70 -9.72 -14.16
C ASP A 15 3.52 -9.35 -12.67
N TYR A 16 4.42 -9.81 -11.80
CA TYR A 16 4.45 -9.47 -10.39
C TYR A 16 5.22 -8.17 -10.17
N VAL A 17 4.47 -7.07 -10.04
CA VAL A 17 5.05 -5.74 -9.87
C VAL A 17 5.91 -5.70 -8.61
N THR A 18 7.21 -5.56 -8.81
CA THR A 18 8.19 -5.24 -7.76
C THR A 18 8.72 -3.84 -8.06
N PRO A 19 8.60 -2.89 -7.13
CA PRO A 19 9.01 -1.52 -7.41
C PRO A 19 10.52 -1.45 -7.68
N MET A 20 10.90 -0.75 -8.74
CA MET A 20 12.27 -0.36 -9.04
C MET A 20 12.57 1.02 -8.46
N MET A 21 13.82 1.46 -8.61
CA MET A 21 14.32 2.71 -8.03
C MET A 21 13.45 3.93 -8.40
N SER A 22 12.93 3.99 -9.63
CA SER A 22 12.13 5.13 -10.10
C SER A 22 10.69 5.14 -9.56
N GLU A 23 10.17 4.02 -9.06
CA GLU A 23 8.81 3.95 -8.49
C GLU A 23 8.81 4.11 -6.97
N MET A 24 9.96 3.96 -6.31
CA MET A 24 10.08 4.16 -4.88
C MET A 24 10.03 5.66 -4.53
N PRO A 25 9.14 6.08 -3.62
CA PRO A 25 9.14 7.45 -3.13
C PRO A 25 10.34 7.70 -2.21
N ASP A 26 10.73 8.97 -2.06
CA ASP A 26 11.68 9.36 -1.01
C ASP A 26 11.12 9.02 0.37
N ILE A 27 11.90 8.26 1.16
CA ILE A 27 11.49 7.81 2.49
C ILE A 27 12.06 8.75 3.54
N HIS A 28 11.17 9.50 4.20
CA HIS A 28 11.51 10.32 5.36
C HIS A 28 11.15 9.59 6.65
N VAL A 29 12.14 9.37 7.53
CA VAL A 29 11.95 8.63 8.78
C VAL A 29 12.02 9.59 9.98
N GLY A 30 10.92 9.68 10.72
CA GLY A 30 10.89 10.31 12.04
C GLY A 30 11.03 9.26 13.15
N HIS A 31 11.58 9.64 14.30
CA HIS A 31 11.70 8.76 15.45
C HIS A 31 11.19 9.43 16.73
N VAL A 32 10.36 8.71 17.48
CA VAL A 32 9.93 9.04 18.83
C VAL A 32 10.09 7.79 19.67
N GLN A 33 10.56 7.95 20.90
CA GLN A 33 10.81 6.84 21.81
C GLN A 33 9.79 6.80 22.94
N THR A 34 9.24 5.62 23.19
CA THR A 34 8.47 5.30 24.39
C THR A 34 8.87 3.88 24.81
N PRO A 35 9.80 3.73 25.79
CA PRO A 35 10.32 2.43 26.18
C PRO A 35 9.21 1.48 26.66
N THR A 36 9.45 0.17 26.54
CA THR A 36 8.61 -0.86 27.20
C THR A 36 9.24 -1.31 28.51
N SER A 37 8.44 -1.74 29.48
CA SER A 37 8.92 -2.45 30.68
C SER A 37 9.09 -3.95 30.45
N GLU A 38 8.67 -4.48 29.30
CA GLU A 38 8.65 -5.92 29.00
C GLU A 38 9.97 -6.48 28.47
N SER A 39 10.92 -5.62 28.11
CA SER A 39 12.26 -6.03 27.69
C SER A 39 13.32 -5.30 28.50
N GLU A 40 14.44 -5.96 28.79
CA GLU A 40 15.54 -5.39 29.59
C GLU A 40 16.11 -4.11 28.96
N LEU A 41 16.08 -4.04 27.64
CA LEU A 41 16.58 -2.89 26.87
C LEU A 41 15.51 -1.79 26.68
N GLY A 42 14.27 -2.03 27.08
CA GLY A 42 13.12 -1.19 26.78
C GLY A 42 12.78 -1.09 25.29
N ALA A 43 13.31 -2.00 24.47
CA ALA A 43 13.14 -2.06 23.03
C ALA A 43 11.80 -2.69 22.62
N LYS A 44 11.27 -2.24 21.48
CA LYS A 44 10.07 -2.78 20.82
C LYS A 44 10.43 -3.22 19.40
N GLY A 45 9.79 -4.28 18.91
CA GLY A 45 9.91 -4.69 17.51
C GLY A 45 9.34 -3.62 16.57
N ALA A 46 10.06 -3.33 15.48
CA ALA A 46 9.66 -2.31 14.51
C ALA A 46 9.74 -2.76 13.03
N GLY A 47 10.26 -3.97 12.77
CA GLY A 47 10.56 -4.43 11.40
C GLY A 47 9.35 -4.47 10.46
N GLU A 48 8.16 -4.69 11.00
CA GLU A 48 6.91 -4.75 10.23
C GLU A 48 6.07 -3.47 10.33
N SER A 49 6.46 -2.50 11.17
CA SER A 49 5.64 -1.33 11.46
C SER A 49 5.34 -0.49 10.22
N GLY A 50 6.32 -0.34 9.32
CA GLY A 50 6.13 0.32 8.04
C GLY A 50 5.22 -0.48 7.10
N THR A 51 5.48 -1.79 6.97
CA THR A 51 4.71 -2.70 6.11
C THR A 51 3.23 -2.77 6.53
N GLY A 52 2.94 -2.79 7.83
CA GLY A 52 1.57 -2.83 8.34
C GLY A 52 0.78 -1.55 8.11
N ALA A 53 1.41 -0.39 8.27
CA ALA A 53 0.74 0.91 8.12
C ALA A 53 0.58 1.34 6.64
N ALA A 54 1.54 0.98 5.77
CA ALA A 54 1.62 1.49 4.40
C ALA A 54 0.32 1.29 3.58
N PRO A 55 -0.33 0.11 3.53
CA PRO A 55 -1.55 -0.07 2.75
C PRO A 55 -2.69 0.87 3.18
N GLY A 56 -2.88 1.05 4.48
CA GLY A 56 -3.92 1.93 5.02
C GLY A 56 -3.65 3.41 4.71
N VAL A 57 -2.40 3.85 4.83
CA VAL A 57 -2.00 5.22 4.49
C VAL A 57 -2.22 5.50 3.00
N MET A 58 -1.83 4.57 2.12
CA MET A 58 -2.02 4.73 0.67
C MET A 58 -3.50 4.82 0.28
N MET A 59 -4.35 3.93 0.83
CA MET A 59 -5.81 3.98 0.60
C MET A 59 -6.42 5.31 1.06
N ASN A 60 -6.01 5.81 2.23
CA ASN A 60 -6.50 7.08 2.75
C ASN A 60 -6.05 8.27 1.90
N ALA A 61 -4.77 8.30 1.49
CA ALA A 61 -4.21 9.37 0.67
C ALA A 61 -4.91 9.46 -0.70
N VAL A 62 -5.08 8.32 -1.38
CA VAL A 62 -5.77 8.26 -2.68
C VAL A 62 -7.22 8.70 -2.56
N ASN A 63 -7.97 8.18 -1.58
CA ASN A 63 -9.36 8.58 -1.39
C ASN A 63 -9.52 10.05 -0.96
N ASN A 64 -8.56 10.59 -0.19
CA ASN A 64 -8.56 12.01 0.13
C ASN A 64 -8.40 12.89 -1.12
N ALA A 65 -7.56 12.49 -2.07
CA ALA A 65 -7.38 13.17 -3.35
C ALA A 65 -8.60 13.04 -4.28
N ILE A 66 -9.32 11.92 -4.25
CA ILE A 66 -10.51 11.67 -5.07
C ILE A 66 -11.74 12.43 -4.55
N LYS A 67 -11.93 12.50 -3.22
CA LYS A 67 -13.10 13.09 -2.57
C LYS A 67 -13.56 14.46 -3.11
N PRO A 68 -12.69 15.44 -3.42
CA PRO A 68 -13.14 16.73 -3.95
C PRO A 68 -13.59 16.68 -5.43
N LEU A 69 -13.35 15.58 -6.14
CA LEU A 69 -13.59 15.46 -7.58
C LEU A 69 -14.89 14.70 -7.92
N THR A 70 -15.33 13.80 -7.04
CA THR A 70 -16.46 12.89 -7.25
C THR A 70 -16.89 12.24 -5.93
N ASP A 71 -18.09 11.64 -5.89
CA ASP A 71 -18.59 10.81 -4.79
C ASP A 71 -18.02 9.39 -4.80
N GLY A 72 -17.24 9.03 -5.82
CA GLY A 72 -16.58 7.73 -5.95
C GLY A 72 -15.43 7.53 -4.94
N ARG A 73 -15.05 6.26 -4.74
CA ARG A 73 -14.00 5.86 -3.79
C ARG A 73 -13.29 4.58 -4.23
N VAL A 74 -12.01 4.48 -3.89
CA VAL A 74 -11.21 3.26 -4.00
C VAL A 74 -11.43 2.42 -2.75
N THR A 75 -11.91 1.18 -2.92
CA THR A 75 -12.21 0.24 -1.83
C THR A 75 -11.46 -1.08 -1.92
N GLU A 76 -10.61 -1.24 -2.94
CA GLU A 76 -9.90 -2.48 -3.22
C GLU A 76 -8.42 -2.25 -3.49
N GLN A 77 -7.64 -3.32 -3.31
CA GLN A 77 -6.22 -3.38 -3.63
C GLN A 77 -6.00 -4.51 -4.64
N PRO A 78 -4.98 -4.41 -5.52
CA PRO A 78 -4.03 -3.30 -5.67
C PRO A 78 -4.67 -2.03 -6.25
N ILE A 79 -4.16 -0.86 -5.87
CA ILE A 79 -4.66 0.45 -6.36
C ILE A 79 -4.10 0.71 -7.77
N THR A 80 -4.62 0.00 -8.77
CA THR A 80 -4.19 0.17 -10.16
C THR A 80 -4.79 1.44 -10.78
N PRO A 81 -4.24 1.95 -11.90
CA PRO A 81 -4.85 3.05 -12.63
C PRO A 81 -6.32 2.81 -12.99
N GLU A 82 -6.70 1.58 -13.34
CA GLU A 82 -8.09 1.22 -13.65
C GLU A 82 -9.02 1.41 -12.45
N VAL A 83 -8.61 0.97 -11.26
CA VAL A 83 -9.36 1.15 -10.02
C VAL A 83 -9.56 2.64 -9.71
N VAL A 84 -8.51 3.45 -9.90
CA VAL A 84 -8.58 4.91 -9.70
C VAL A 84 -9.49 5.58 -10.75
N LEU A 85 -9.38 5.20 -12.03
CA LEU A 85 -10.19 5.78 -13.10
C LEU A 85 -11.68 5.45 -12.96
N LYS A 86 -12.02 4.23 -12.52
CA LYS A 86 -13.40 3.86 -12.15
C LYS A 86 -13.91 4.71 -10.99
N ALA A 87 -13.11 4.86 -9.93
CA ALA A 87 -13.48 5.71 -8.80
C ALA A 87 -13.69 7.17 -9.22
N LEU A 88 -12.96 7.66 -10.23
CA LEU A 88 -13.11 8.99 -10.82
C LEU A 88 -14.28 9.11 -11.83
N GLY A 89 -14.99 8.03 -12.12
CA GLY A 89 -16.06 8.00 -13.13
C GLY A 89 -15.58 8.29 -14.55
N LYS A 90 -14.32 7.96 -14.86
CA LYS A 90 -13.72 8.14 -16.20
C LYS A 90 -13.90 6.93 -17.11
N ILE A 91 -14.09 5.76 -16.50
CA ILE A 91 -14.42 4.48 -17.12
C ILE A 91 -15.44 3.75 -16.26
#